data_AF-A0A9P6L045-F1
#
_entry.id   AF-A0A9P6L045-F1
#
_cell.length_a   1.000
_cell.length_b   1.000
_cell.length_c   1.000
_cell.angle_alpha   90.00
_cell.angle_beta   90.00
_cell.angle_gamma   90.00
#
_symmetry.space_group_name_H-M   'P 1'
#
loop_
_entity.id
_entity.type
_entity.pdbx_description
1 polymer ?
#
loop_
_entity_poly.entity_id
_entity_poly.type
_entity_poly.pdbx_seq_one_letter_code
_entity_poly.pdbx_strand_id
1 'polypeptide(L)'
;MSNLKEIEQELVKKKDWQLMGEVDEFKRPANSLLSKKDIDFDVSEQFEPISSKQNLDIQRLTLQRLREGTFDNYSYSFKEEVVVEEEGCEDGDILELYNEIESELLKISDFGSLGFLPDVKIEIKEEKMKEPKKKLKAKDLEKIKNVTVLK
;
A
#
# COMPACT_ATOMS: atom_id res chain seq x y z
N MET A 1 -49.35 50.39 13.39
CA MET A 1 -48.34 50.83 12.41
C MET A 1 -46.89 50.54 12.85
N SER A 2 -46.58 50.41 14.14
CA SER A 2 -45.20 50.15 14.62
C SER A 2 -44.57 48.86 14.12
N ASN A 3 -45.37 47.81 13.91
CA ASN A 3 -44.90 46.50 13.46
C ASN A 3 -44.33 46.55 12.02
N LEU A 4 -44.88 47.40 11.14
CA LEU A 4 -44.40 47.50 9.75
C LEU A 4 -42.97 48.05 9.69
N LYS A 5 -42.68 49.06 10.54
CA LYS A 5 -41.36 49.71 10.59
C LYS A 5 -40.29 48.78 11.15
N GLU A 6 -40.65 47.95 12.13
CA GLU A 6 -39.75 46.92 12.68
C GLU A 6 -39.43 45.84 11.63
N ILE A 7 -40.45 45.35 10.91
CA ILE A 7 -40.29 44.39 9.82
C ILE A 7 -39.43 44.96 8.69
N GLU A 8 -39.68 46.20 8.25
CA GLU A 8 -38.86 46.88 7.24
C GLU A 8 -37.40 46.98 7.69
N GLN A 9 -37.16 47.30 8.96
CA GLN A 9 -35.80 47.40 9.50
C GLN A 9 -35.11 46.05 9.59
N GLU A 10 -35.84 44.96 9.88
CA GLU A 10 -35.30 43.60 9.85
C GLU A 10 -34.98 43.13 8.43
N LEU A 11 -35.81 43.46 7.45
CA LEU A 11 -35.58 43.10 6.04
C LEU A 11 -34.36 43.81 5.43
N VAL A 12 -34.03 45.01 5.93
CA VAL A 12 -32.86 45.78 5.49
C VAL A 12 -31.56 45.32 6.17
N LYS A 13 -31.63 44.68 7.34
CA LYS A 13 -30.44 44.17 8.04
C LYS A 13 -29.81 43.02 7.25
N LYS A 14 -28.51 42.80 7.49
CA LYS A 14 -27.82 41.61 6.99
C LYS A 14 -28.47 40.37 7.58
N LYS A 15 -28.79 39.41 6.73
CA LYS A 15 -29.36 38.13 7.14
C LYS A 15 -28.35 37.35 7.99
N ASP A 16 -28.88 36.56 8.92
CA ASP A 16 -28.08 35.60 9.67
C ASP A 16 -27.41 34.62 8.72
N TRP A 17 -26.19 34.18 9.07
CA TRP A 17 -25.44 33.21 8.28
C TRP A 17 -26.22 31.93 7.99
N GLN A 18 -27.15 31.53 8.87
CA GLN A 18 -28.02 30.37 8.69
C GLN A 18 -29.00 30.50 7.51
N LEU A 19 -29.37 31.74 7.17
CA LEU A 19 -30.28 32.08 6.09
C LEU A 19 -29.53 32.39 4.78
N MET A 20 -28.20 32.32 4.80
CA MET A 20 -27.35 32.50 3.63
C MET A 20 -27.01 31.13 3.04
N GLY A 21 -27.05 31.01 1.72
CA GLY A 21 -26.40 29.90 1.03
C GLY A 21 -24.87 30.06 1.08
N GLU A 22 -24.14 28.96 0.92
CA GLU A 22 -22.67 28.94 0.75
C GLU A 22 -21.90 29.70 1.86
N VAL A 23 -21.96 29.14 3.07
CA VAL A 23 -21.35 29.71 4.27
C VAL A 23 -19.99 29.09 4.56
N ASP A 24 -18.94 29.86 4.27
CA ASP A 24 -17.56 29.53 4.65
C ASP A 24 -17.34 29.62 6.16
N GLU A 25 -16.21 29.08 6.63
CA GLU A 25 -15.80 29.15 8.03
C GLU A 25 -15.68 30.59 8.57
N PHE A 26 -15.28 31.54 7.72
CA PHE A 26 -15.13 32.96 8.10
C PHE A 26 -16.47 33.71 8.20
N LYS A 27 -17.51 33.22 7.52
CA LYS A 27 -18.83 33.86 7.47
C LYS A 27 -19.70 33.48 8.68
N ARG A 28 -19.33 32.42 9.41
CA ARG A 28 -20.03 31.95 10.61
C ARG A 28 -19.14 32.06 11.85
N PRO A 29 -19.72 32.17 13.07
CA PRO A 29 -18.95 32.09 14.30
C PRO A 29 -18.27 30.72 14.47
N ALA A 30 -17.11 30.70 15.14
CA ALA A 30 -16.40 29.47 15.46
C ALA A 30 -17.29 28.52 16.29
N ASN A 31 -17.18 27.21 16.02
CA ASN A 31 -17.95 26.14 16.68
C ASN A 31 -19.48 26.25 16.59
N SER A 32 -20.01 27.16 15.75
CA SER A 32 -21.45 27.38 15.66
C SER A 32 -22.25 26.16 15.16
N LEU A 33 -21.60 25.24 14.45
CA LEU A 33 -22.22 23.99 13.98
C LEU A 33 -22.49 23.01 15.13
N LEU A 34 -21.69 23.04 16.21
CA LEU A 34 -21.85 22.12 17.34
C LEU A 34 -23.06 22.48 18.23
N SER A 35 -23.39 23.77 18.32
CA SER A 35 -24.49 24.26 19.16
C SER A 35 -25.86 24.13 18.50
N LYS A 36 -25.91 23.93 17.18
CA LYS A 36 -27.16 23.81 16.41
C LYS A 36 -27.52 22.33 16.30
N LYS A 37 -28.76 21.99 16.66
CA LYS A 37 -29.24 20.59 16.65
C LYS A 37 -29.82 20.13 15.31
N ASP A 38 -30.21 21.07 14.44
CA ASP A 38 -31.08 20.77 13.31
C ASP A 38 -30.38 21.04 11.97
N ILE A 39 -29.28 20.33 11.69
CA ILE A 39 -28.63 20.33 10.38
C ILE A 39 -28.69 18.91 9.84
N ASP A 40 -29.59 18.68 8.89
CA ASP A 40 -29.70 17.41 8.20
C ASP A 40 -28.72 17.41 7.01
N PHE A 41 -27.96 16.32 6.90
CA PHE A 41 -27.03 16.11 5.79
C PHE A 41 -26.94 14.62 5.46
N ASP A 42 -26.72 14.33 4.19
CA ASP A 42 -26.51 12.98 3.72
C ASP A 42 -25.10 12.50 4.12
N VAL A 43 -25.05 11.34 4.77
CA VAL A 43 -23.79 10.67 5.12
C VAL A 43 -23.57 9.55 4.10
N SER A 44 -22.41 9.52 3.45
CA SER A 44 -22.03 8.39 2.60
C SER A 44 -21.98 7.09 3.42
N GLU A 45 -22.18 5.94 2.78
CA GLU A 45 -22.07 4.63 3.44
C GLU A 45 -20.79 4.54 4.27
N GLN A 46 -20.93 4.48 5.59
CA GLN A 46 -19.81 4.27 6.49
C GLN A 46 -19.51 2.77 6.51
N PHE A 47 -18.24 2.39 6.37
CA PHE A 47 -17.83 1.02 6.61
C PHE A 47 -18.15 0.65 8.06
N GLU A 48 -18.95 -0.39 8.25
CA GLU A 48 -19.22 -0.90 9.59
C GLU A 48 -17.89 -1.29 10.26
N PRO A 49 -17.59 -0.75 11.45
CA PRO A 49 -16.37 -1.10 12.15
C PRO A 49 -16.40 -2.60 12.52
N ILE A 50 -15.24 -3.25 12.41
CA ILE A 50 -15.08 -4.65 12.80
C ILE A 50 -15.45 -4.79 14.28
N SER A 51 -16.45 -5.62 14.56
CA SER A 51 -16.87 -5.91 15.93
C SER A 51 -15.80 -6.67 16.70
N SER A 52 -15.80 -6.54 18.03
CA SER A 52 -14.87 -7.30 18.90
C SER A 52 -14.95 -8.81 18.68
N LYS A 53 -16.14 -9.33 18.35
CA LYS A 53 -16.33 -10.76 18.04
C LYS A 53 -15.65 -11.16 16.73
N GLN A 54 -15.86 -10.38 15.67
CA GLN A 54 -15.21 -10.61 14.38
C GLN A 54 -13.68 -10.55 14.51
N ASN A 55 -13.16 -9.63 15.33
CA ASN A 55 -11.73 -9.54 15.59
C ASN A 55 -11.16 -10.82 16.26
N LEU A 56 -11.87 -11.40 17.23
CA LEU A 56 -11.48 -12.67 17.85
C LEU A 56 -11.53 -13.84 16.87
N ASP A 57 -12.52 -13.84 15.96
CA ASP A 57 -12.64 -14.87 14.94
C ASP A 57 -11.51 -14.77 13.90
N ILE A 58 -11.14 -13.55 13.48
CA ILE A 58 -9.98 -13.27 12.63
C ILE A 58 -8.69 -13.77 13.31
N GLN A 59 -8.52 -13.47 14.60
CA GLN A 59 -7.34 -13.90 15.35
C GLN A 59 -7.27 -15.43 15.44
N ARG A 60 -8.39 -16.09 15.70
CA ARG A 60 -8.47 -17.57 15.76
C ARG A 60 -8.09 -18.20 14.42
N LEU A 61 -8.65 -17.69 13.33
CA LEU A 61 -8.36 -18.19 11.97
C LEU A 61 -6.89 -17.98 11.60
N THR A 62 -6.34 -16.81 11.91
CA THR A 62 -4.93 -16.50 11.65
C THR A 62 -4.01 -17.46 12.40
N LEU A 63 -4.29 -17.73 13.68
CA LEU A 63 -3.51 -18.70 14.48
C LEU A 63 -3.62 -20.12 13.94
N GLN A 64 -4.79 -20.52 13.44
CA GLN A 64 -4.98 -21.82 12.82
C GLN A 64 -4.14 -21.96 11.54
N ARG A 65 -4.21 -20.98 10.61
CA ARG A 65 -3.43 -21.01 9.36
C ARG A 65 -1.92 -21.01 9.60
N LEU A 66 -1.46 -20.27 10.61
CA LEU A 66 -0.05 -20.30 11.03
C LEU A 66 0.39 -21.69 11.51
N ARG A 67 -0.48 -22.41 12.24
CA ARG A 67 -0.21 -23.79 12.69
C ARG A 67 -0.21 -24.79 11.54
N GLU A 68 -1.12 -24.60 10.58
CA GLU A 68 -1.26 -25.46 9.40
C GLU A 68 -0.21 -25.15 8.32
N GLY A 69 0.44 -23.98 8.38
CA GLY A 69 1.41 -23.53 7.37
C GLY A 69 0.76 -23.20 6.03
N THR A 70 -0.54 -22.90 6.02
CA THR A 70 -1.32 -22.61 4.81
C THR A 70 -1.24 -21.12 4.47
N PHE A 71 -0.38 -20.78 3.52
CA PHE A 71 -0.15 -19.41 3.08
C PHE A 71 -0.47 -19.24 1.61
N ASP A 72 -1.14 -18.14 1.26
CA ASP A 72 -1.49 -17.77 -0.11
C ASP A 72 -0.32 -17.04 -0.82
N ASN A 73 0.92 -17.24 -0.35
CA ASN A 73 2.10 -16.58 -0.92
C ASN A 73 2.41 -17.15 -2.31
N TYR A 74 2.79 -16.28 -3.25
CA TYR A 74 3.26 -16.70 -4.57
C TYR A 74 4.58 -17.47 -4.46
N SER A 75 4.70 -18.59 -5.19
CA SER A 75 5.95 -19.36 -5.29
C SER A 75 6.73 -18.95 -6.54
N TYR A 76 7.99 -18.57 -6.34
CA TYR A 76 8.91 -18.36 -7.45
C TYR A 76 9.34 -19.72 -8.02
N SER A 77 9.20 -19.90 -9.33
CA SER A 77 9.80 -21.02 -10.05
C SER A 77 11.12 -20.53 -10.64
N PHE A 78 12.23 -20.93 -10.03
CA PHE A 78 13.52 -20.78 -10.66
C PHE A 78 13.70 -21.94 -11.63
N LYS A 79 13.89 -21.65 -12.91
CA LYS A 79 14.42 -22.63 -13.85
C LYS A 79 15.93 -22.59 -13.67
N GLU A 80 16.49 -23.66 -13.13
CA GLU A 80 17.94 -23.85 -13.18
C GLU A 80 18.28 -24.20 -14.62
N GLU A 81 18.79 -23.22 -15.37
CA GLU A 81 19.38 -23.48 -16.68
C GLU A 81 20.66 -24.27 -16.42
N VAL A 82 20.57 -25.59 -16.56
CA VAL A 82 21.74 -26.45 -16.62
C VAL A 82 22.47 -26.05 -17.90
N VAL A 83 23.52 -25.25 -17.75
CA VAL A 83 24.51 -25.04 -18.80
C VAL A 83 25.17 -26.39 -19.01
N VAL A 84 24.66 -27.14 -19.99
CA VAL A 84 25.40 -28.27 -20.53
C VAL A 84 26.56 -27.63 -21.27
N GLU A 85 27.75 -27.65 -20.65
CA GLU A 85 28.98 -27.45 -21.38
C GLU A 85 29.10 -28.63 -22.35
N GLU A 86 28.51 -28.48 -23.55
CA GLU A 86 28.80 -29.39 -24.65
C GLU A 86 30.27 -29.16 -25.03
N GLU A 87 31.13 -30.08 -24.62
CA GLU A 87 32.52 -30.11 -25.04
C GLU A 87 32.60 -30.27 -26.57
N GLY A 88 32.81 -29.14 -27.25
CA GLY A 88 33.48 -29.07 -28.54
C GLY A 88 32.58 -29.01 -29.77
N CYS A 89 32.23 -27.79 -30.18
CA CYS A 89 31.99 -27.49 -31.60
C CYS A 89 32.12 -25.97 -31.84
N GLU A 90 33.24 -25.51 -32.42
CA GLU A 90 33.41 -24.22 -33.14
C GLU A 90 32.48 -23.03 -32.78
N ASP A 91 32.30 -22.73 -31.49
CA ASP A 91 31.31 -21.75 -31.02
C ASP A 91 31.70 -20.29 -31.34
N GLY A 92 32.97 -20.03 -31.65
CA GLY A 92 33.48 -18.69 -31.95
C GLY A 92 32.86 -18.09 -33.20
N ASP A 93 32.84 -18.86 -34.30
CA ASP A 93 32.33 -18.40 -35.60
C ASP A 93 30.81 -18.17 -35.55
N ILE A 94 30.10 -19.03 -34.81
CA ILE A 94 28.65 -18.89 -34.61
C ILE A 94 28.37 -17.65 -33.73
N LEU A 95 29.13 -17.44 -32.66
CA LEU A 95 28.96 -16.28 -31.78
C LEU A 95 29.28 -14.96 -32.50
N GLU A 96 30.32 -14.93 -33.34
CA GLU A 96 30.65 -13.78 -34.19
C GLU A 96 29.52 -13.48 -35.19
N LEU A 97 28.99 -14.50 -35.85
CA LEU A 97 27.85 -14.36 -36.76
C LEU A 97 26.59 -13.85 -36.04
N TYR A 98 26.30 -14.34 -34.84
CA TYR A 98 25.19 -13.84 -34.02
C TYR A 98 25.36 -12.36 -33.68
N ASN A 99 26.55 -11.94 -33.28
CA ASN A 99 26.85 -10.55 -32.95
C ASN A 99 26.74 -9.63 -34.19
N GLU A 100 27.18 -10.11 -35.36
CA GLU A 100 27.07 -9.36 -36.61
C GLU A 100 25.61 -9.14 -36.99
N ILE A 101 24.80 -10.20 -36.99
CA ILE A 101 23.36 -10.15 -37.27
C ILE A 101 22.64 -9.24 -36.29
N GLU A 102 22.91 -9.35 -34.98
CA GLU A 102 22.28 -8.49 -33.97
C GLU A 102 22.63 -7.01 -34.21
N SER A 103 23.89 -6.71 -34.55
CA SER A 103 24.33 -5.35 -34.85
C SER A 103 23.64 -4.76 -36.09
N GLU A 104 23.35 -5.58 -37.11
CA GLU A 104 22.63 -5.15 -38.29
C GLU A 104 21.14 -4.97 -38.00
N LEU A 105 20.53 -5.86 -37.21
CA LEU A 105 19.16 -5.74 -36.76
C LEU A 105 18.96 -4.48 -35.90
N LEU A 106 19.93 -4.12 -35.05
CA LEU A 106 19.97 -2.84 -34.31
C LEU A 106 20.00 -1.61 -35.20
N LYS A 107 20.65 -1.69 -36.37
CA LYS A 107 20.69 -0.58 -37.33
C LYS A 107 19.40 -0.46 -38.15
N ILE A 108 18.70 -1.58 -38.36
CA ILE A 108 17.47 -1.64 -39.16
C ILE A 108 16.22 -1.40 -38.31
N SER A 109 16.24 -1.81 -37.04
CA SER A 109 15.12 -1.72 -36.11
C SER A 109 15.15 -0.40 -35.34
N ASP A 110 14.07 0.38 -35.43
CA ASP A 110 13.80 1.51 -34.54
C ASP A 110 13.42 1.01 -33.13
N PHE A 111 14.43 0.57 -32.37
CA PHE A 111 14.31 0.07 -30.98
C PHE A 111 13.69 1.09 -30.00
N GLY A 112 13.56 2.36 -30.40
CA GLY A 112 12.84 3.38 -29.64
C GLY A 112 11.31 3.18 -29.57
N SER A 113 10.71 2.29 -30.38
CA SER A 113 9.25 2.15 -30.46
C SER A 113 8.64 0.94 -29.72
N LEU A 114 9.42 -0.08 -29.36
CA LEU A 114 8.89 -1.35 -28.85
C LEU A 114 9.57 -1.89 -27.56
N GLY A 115 10.31 -1.05 -26.84
CA GLY A 115 10.63 -1.31 -25.42
C GLY A 115 11.56 -2.49 -25.13
N PHE A 116 12.34 -2.96 -26.09
CA PHE A 116 13.42 -3.92 -25.84
C PHE A 116 14.66 -3.17 -25.32
N LEU A 117 15.02 -3.38 -24.06
CA LEU A 117 16.36 -3.03 -23.54
C LEU A 117 17.30 -4.20 -23.88
N PRO A 118 18.51 -3.94 -24.42
CA PRO A 118 19.53 -4.99 -24.56
C PRO A 118 19.98 -5.45 -23.17
N ASP A 119 20.33 -6.74 -23.06
CA ASP A 119 20.57 -7.47 -21.82
C ASP A 119 21.39 -6.68 -20.80
N VAL A 120 20.71 -6.22 -19.76
CA VAL A 120 21.35 -5.63 -18.58
C VAL A 120 22.03 -6.77 -17.84
N LYS A 121 23.38 -6.80 -17.82
CA LYS A 121 24.14 -7.65 -16.90
C LYS A 121 23.78 -7.27 -15.47
N ILE A 122 22.94 -8.07 -14.83
CA ILE A 122 22.63 -7.93 -13.41
C ILE A 122 23.85 -8.43 -12.64
N GLU A 123 24.71 -7.51 -12.20
CA GLU A 123 25.68 -7.83 -11.16
C GLU A 123 24.93 -8.03 -9.84
N ILE A 124 24.61 -9.28 -9.52
CA ILE A 124 24.20 -9.65 -8.16
C ILE A 124 25.43 -9.45 -7.28
N LYS A 125 25.52 -8.28 -6.64
CA LYS A 125 26.39 -8.14 -5.48
C LYS A 125 25.87 -9.12 -4.44
N GLU A 126 26.62 -10.18 -4.20
CA GLU A 126 26.46 -10.99 -3.00
C GLU A 126 26.67 -10.04 -1.80
N GLU A 127 25.57 -9.45 -1.30
CA GLU A 127 25.57 -9.00 0.07
C GLU A 127 25.82 -10.25 0.90
N LYS A 128 27.06 -10.39 1.40
CA LYS A 128 27.43 -11.38 2.39
C LYS A 128 26.31 -11.43 3.42
N MET A 129 25.56 -12.53 3.45
CA MET A 129 24.59 -12.80 4.49
C MET A 129 25.30 -12.50 5.81
N LYS A 130 24.87 -11.44 6.50
CA LYS A 130 25.30 -11.21 7.88
C LYS A 130 24.87 -12.45 8.64
N GLU A 131 25.86 -13.18 9.15
CA GLU A 131 25.65 -14.40 9.93
C GLU A 131 24.46 -14.23 10.89
N PRO A 132 23.58 -15.24 11.02
CA PRO A 132 22.48 -15.15 11.96
C PRO A 132 23.06 -14.86 13.35
N LYS A 133 22.64 -13.72 13.92
CA LYS A 133 23.02 -13.30 15.26
C LYS A 133 22.89 -14.50 16.21
N LYS A 134 24.01 -14.82 16.86
CA LYS A 134 24.23 -15.91 17.82
C LYS A 134 22.93 -16.35 18.50
N LYS A 135 22.60 -17.64 18.37
CA LYS A 135 21.53 -18.32 19.12
C LYS A 135 21.63 -17.89 20.59
N LEU A 136 20.63 -17.16 21.08
CA LEU A 136 20.49 -16.87 22.50
C LEU A 136 20.48 -18.20 23.25
N LYS A 137 21.43 -18.36 24.18
CA LYS A 137 21.53 -19.60 24.96
C LYS A 137 20.29 -19.68 25.85
N ALA A 138 19.79 -20.89 26.10
CA ALA A 138 18.57 -21.15 26.88
C ALA A 138 18.49 -20.41 28.25
N LYS A 139 19.64 -19.99 28.79
CA LYS A 139 19.75 -19.18 30.02
C LYS A 139 19.17 -17.76 29.91
N ASP A 140 18.97 -17.23 28.70
CA ASP A 140 18.38 -15.89 28.50
C ASP A 140 16.83 -15.91 28.55
N LEU A 141 16.21 -17.08 28.43
CA LEU A 141 14.76 -17.25 28.55
C LEU A 141 14.26 -17.26 30.01
N GLU A 142 15.15 -17.53 30.96
CA GLU A 142 14.82 -17.52 32.40
C GLU A 142 14.53 -16.11 32.95
N LYS A 143 14.86 -15.06 32.19
CA LYS A 143 14.57 -13.66 32.57
C LYS A 143 13.20 -13.16 32.10
N ILE A 144 12.48 -13.95 31.31
CA ILE A 144 11.11 -13.62 30.92
C ILE A 144 10.22 -13.95 32.12
N LYS A 145 10.08 -12.98 33.03
CA LYS A 145 9.12 -13.06 34.13
C LYS A 145 7.73 -13.32 33.54
N ASN A 146 7.15 -14.43 33.96
CA ASN A 146 5.77 -14.83 33.73
C ASN A 146 4.84 -13.61 33.60
N VAL A 147 4.27 -13.43 32.40
CA VAL A 147 3.14 -12.52 32.22
C VAL A 147 1.94 -13.22 32.83
N THR A 148 1.53 -12.75 34.01
CA THR A 148 0.34 -13.23 34.69
C THR A 148 -0.88 -12.93 33.82
N VAL A 149 -1.53 -13.97 33.31
CA VAL A 149 -2.88 -13.85 32.73
C VAL A 149 -3.81 -13.62 33.91
N LEU A 150 -4.35 -12.40 34.05
CA LEU A 150 -5.40 -12.10 35.01
C LEU A 150 -6.68 -12.85 34.59
N LYS A 151 -7.26 -13.57 35.56
CA LYS A 151 -8.50 -14.34 35.42
C LYS A 151 -9.73 -13.44 35.46
#